data_AF-A0A1J7G6G0-F1
#
_entry.id   AF-A0A1J7G6G0-F1
#
_cell.length_a   1.000
_cell.length_b   1.000
_cell.length_c   1.000
_cell.angle_alpha   90.00
_cell.angle_beta   90.00
_cell.angle_gamma   90.00
#
_symmetry.space_group_name_H-M   'P 1'
#
loop_
_entity.id
_entity.type
_entity.pdbx_description
1 polymer ?
#
loop_
_entity_poly.entity_id
_entity_poly.type
_entity_poly.pdbx_seq_one_letter_code
_entity_poly.pdbx_strand_id
1 'polypeptide(L)'
;MCSLQARVLSCGYKYGTNSMNRHMKDCKKIKFENLGQMMIDGQARLKSNVINQMISREMCASAIIGHDLPFNFVEYKNIRAWVKYLNPNCLPISRNTTKADVIRIYMREKEKLKTTLTNIPSRICLTSDMWTTCTTEGNVYNDIGIFEGVEN
;
A
#
# COMPACT_ATOMS: atom_id res chain seq x y z
N MET A 1 15.88 -28.52 -24.22
CA MET A 1 16.84 -28.94 -23.17
C MET A 1 16.19 -28.75 -21.80
N CYS A 2 16.30 -29.71 -20.89
CA CYS A 2 15.87 -29.51 -19.50
C CYS A 2 16.99 -28.81 -18.73
N SER A 3 16.74 -27.62 -18.20
CA SER A 3 17.72 -26.75 -17.54
C SER A 3 18.28 -27.31 -16.22
N LEU A 4 17.62 -28.31 -15.63
CA LEU A 4 18.01 -28.92 -14.35
C LEU A 4 18.94 -30.12 -14.48
N GLN A 5 18.85 -30.84 -15.60
CA GLN A 5 19.52 -32.11 -15.78
C GLN A 5 20.51 -32.10 -16.94
N ALA A 6 20.69 -30.93 -17.58
CA ALA A 6 21.54 -30.69 -18.75
C ALA A 6 21.40 -31.80 -19.83
N ARG A 7 20.26 -32.49 -19.88
CA ARG A 7 20.01 -33.61 -20.79
C ARG A 7 19.42 -33.05 -22.08
N VAL A 8 20.08 -33.36 -23.19
CA VAL A 8 19.60 -32.99 -24.52
C VAL A 8 18.41 -33.88 -24.87
N LEU A 9 17.22 -33.29 -24.88
CA LEU A 9 16.01 -33.94 -25.35
C LEU A 9 15.88 -33.64 -26.84
N SER A 10 16.04 -34.66 -27.67
CA SER A 10 15.85 -34.56 -29.10
C SER A 10 14.36 -34.68 -29.44
N CYS A 11 13.80 -33.68 -30.10
CA CYS A 11 12.50 -33.75 -30.75
C CYS A 11 12.70 -33.57 -32.26
N GLY A 12 12.15 -34.48 -33.06
CA GLY A 12 12.15 -34.38 -34.51
C GLY A 12 11.19 -35.41 -35.10
N TYR A 13 10.75 -35.21 -36.34
CA TYR A 13 9.80 -36.11 -37.02
C TYR A 13 10.28 -37.58 -37.06
N LYS A 14 11.61 -37.80 -37.01
CA LYS A 14 12.25 -39.13 -36.97
C LYS A 14 12.42 -39.72 -35.56
N TYR A 15 12.08 -38.99 -34.50
CA TYR A 15 12.28 -39.39 -33.11
C TYR A 15 10.94 -39.37 -32.35
N GLY A 16 10.52 -40.52 -31.82
CA GLY A 16 9.28 -40.64 -31.07
C GLY A 16 9.28 -39.90 -29.72
N THR A 17 8.09 -39.73 -29.13
CA THR A 17 7.88 -39.05 -27.84
C THR A 17 8.43 -39.83 -26.63
N ASN A 18 8.91 -41.06 -26.83
CA ASN A 18 9.43 -41.93 -25.77
C ASN A 18 10.62 -41.34 -25.01
N SER A 19 11.49 -40.59 -25.68
CA SER A 19 12.63 -39.90 -25.04
C SER A 19 12.14 -38.85 -24.02
N MET A 20 11.13 -38.06 -24.43
CA MET A 20 10.49 -37.06 -23.57
C MET A 20 9.72 -37.71 -22.42
N ASN A 21 8.96 -38.77 -22.69
CA ASN A 21 8.17 -39.48 -21.67
C ASN A 21 9.05 -40.12 -20.60
N ARG A 22 10.18 -40.72 -20.98
CA ARG A 22 11.15 -41.29 -20.02
C ARG A 22 11.79 -40.18 -19.19
N HIS A 23 12.19 -39.08 -19.83
CA HIS A 23 12.68 -37.92 -19.11
C HIS A 23 11.64 -37.36 -18.14
N MET A 24 10.35 -37.27 -18.49
CA MET A 24 9.33 -36.70 -17.60
C MET A 24 9.09 -37.52 -16.33
N LYS A 25 9.39 -38.83 -16.35
CA LYS A 25 9.34 -39.73 -15.18
C LYS A 25 10.53 -39.53 -14.24
N ASP A 26 11.73 -39.34 -14.81
CA ASP A 26 12.98 -39.25 -14.05
C ASP A 26 13.43 -37.80 -13.78
N CYS A 27 12.78 -36.84 -14.44
CA CYS A 27 13.06 -35.43 -14.26
C CYS A 27 12.65 -35.04 -12.86
N LYS A 28 13.63 -34.63 -12.05
CA LYS A 28 13.38 -33.88 -10.83
C LYS A 28 12.72 -32.59 -11.27
N LYS A 29 11.40 -32.61 -11.45
CA LYS A 29 10.59 -31.40 -11.56
C LYS A 29 11.08 -30.53 -10.42
N ILE A 30 11.54 -29.31 -10.69
CA ILE A 30 11.50 -28.32 -9.62
C ILE A 30 10.07 -28.43 -9.13
N LYS A 31 9.90 -28.84 -7.87
CA LYS A 31 8.65 -28.57 -7.18
C LYS A 31 8.63 -27.06 -7.10
N PHE A 32 8.22 -26.43 -8.19
CA PHE A 32 7.77 -25.06 -8.18
C PHE A 32 6.46 -25.20 -7.42
N GLU A 33 6.56 -25.33 -6.11
CA GLU A 33 5.43 -25.09 -5.25
C GLU A 33 5.01 -23.67 -5.59
N ASN A 34 3.97 -23.58 -6.40
CA ASN A 34 3.05 -22.46 -6.45
C ASN A 34 3.51 -21.14 -7.10
N LEU A 35 4.57 -21.03 -7.90
CA LEU A 35 4.77 -19.77 -8.66
C LEU A 35 3.72 -19.62 -9.79
N GLY A 36 3.51 -20.67 -10.58
CA GLY A 36 2.46 -20.68 -11.61
C GLY A 36 1.05 -20.61 -11.01
N GLN A 37 0.84 -21.21 -9.83
CA GLN A 37 -0.44 -21.21 -9.12
C GLN A 37 -0.75 -19.85 -8.46
N MET A 38 0.26 -19.01 -8.18
CA MET A 38 0.07 -17.63 -7.74
C MET A 38 -0.33 -16.72 -8.89
N MET A 39 0.19 -16.98 -10.09
CA MET A 39 -0.03 -16.14 -11.26
C MET A 39 -1.22 -16.59 -12.11
N ILE A 40 -1.82 -17.76 -11.86
CA ILE A 40 -2.90 -18.30 -12.68
C ILE A 40 -4.09 -18.73 -11.79
N ASP A 41 -5.31 -18.26 -12.10
CA ASP A 41 -6.54 -18.65 -11.40
C ASP A 41 -6.96 -20.09 -11.75
N GLY A 42 -7.95 -20.65 -11.03
CA GLY A 42 -8.46 -22.00 -11.30
C GLY A 42 -9.08 -22.19 -12.70
N GLN A 43 -9.17 -21.13 -13.50
CA GLN A 43 -9.65 -21.10 -14.88
C GLN A 43 -8.54 -20.82 -15.90
N ALA A 44 -7.27 -21.01 -15.51
CA ALA A 44 -6.10 -20.82 -16.36
C ALA A 44 -5.85 -19.37 -16.85
N ARG A 45 -6.41 -18.36 -16.17
CA ARG A 45 -6.18 -16.93 -16.48
C ARG A 45 -5.14 -16.32 -15.57
N LEU A 46 -4.40 -15.31 -16.06
CA LEU A 46 -3.46 -14.57 -15.22
C LEU A 46 -4.20 -13.90 -14.06
N LYS A 47 -3.82 -14.22 -12.81
CA LYS A 47 -4.31 -13.57 -11.60
C LYS A 47 -3.86 -12.12 -11.63
N SER A 48 -4.80 -11.19 -11.85
CA SER A 48 -4.51 -9.77 -11.68
C SER A 48 -4.24 -9.48 -10.20
N ASN A 49 -3.15 -8.78 -9.91
CA ASN A 49 -2.88 -8.31 -8.55
C ASN A 49 -3.83 -7.14 -8.25
N VAL A 50 -5.05 -7.45 -7.77
CA VAL A 50 -6.05 -6.44 -7.42
C VAL A 50 -5.63 -5.81 -6.10
N ILE A 51 -5.19 -4.55 -6.16
CA ILE A 51 -4.88 -3.80 -4.95
C ILE A 51 -6.19 -3.42 -4.26
N ASN A 52 -6.25 -3.66 -2.95
CA ASN A 52 -7.25 -3.03 -2.11
C ASN A 52 -6.92 -1.54 -1.97
N GLN A 53 -7.69 -0.70 -2.66
CA GLN A 53 -7.45 0.74 -2.71
C GLN A 53 -7.57 1.41 -1.33
N MET A 54 -8.41 0.88 -0.43
CA MET A 54 -8.54 1.45 0.93
C MET A 54 -7.26 1.27 1.73
N ILE A 55 -6.66 0.08 1.69
CA ILE A 55 -5.40 -0.22 2.39
C ILE A 55 -4.27 0.66 1.83
N SER A 56 -4.20 0.79 0.50
CA SER A 56 -3.21 1.67 -0.16
C SER A 56 -3.34 3.12 0.29
N ARG A 57 -4.58 3.64 0.38
CA ARG A 57 -4.84 5.00 0.86
C ARG A 57 -4.44 5.20 2.32
N GLU A 58 -4.77 4.25 3.19
CA GLU A 58 -4.43 4.32 4.62
C GLU A 58 -2.91 4.27 4.84
N MET A 59 -2.18 3.44 4.08
CA MET A 59 -0.72 3.42 4.09
C MET A 59 -0.12 4.75 3.59
N CYS A 60 -0.67 5.32 2.52
CA CYS A 60 -0.22 6.60 1.98
C CYS A 60 -0.44 7.75 2.97
N ALA A 61 -1.62 7.82 3.60
CA ALA A 61 -1.93 8.82 4.61
C ALA A 61 -1.02 8.67 5.85
N SER A 62 -0.76 7.44 6.29
CA SER A 62 0.18 7.17 7.39
C SER A 62 1.61 7.64 7.06
N ALA A 63 2.08 7.43 5.83
CA ALA A 63 3.40 7.90 5.40
C ALA A 63 3.49 9.43 5.36
N ILE A 64 2.41 10.10 4.94
CA ILE A 64 2.34 11.57 4.94
C ILE A 64 2.41 12.12 6.36
N ILE A 65 1.66 11.55 7.29
CA ILE A 65 1.66 11.96 8.71
C ILE A 65 3.04 11.69 9.34
N GLY A 66 3.61 10.51 9.11
CA GLY A 66 4.87 10.11 9.73
C GLY A 66 6.11 10.87 9.25
N HIS A 67 6.03 11.49 8.07
CA HIS A 67 7.15 12.24 7.47
C HIS A 67 6.84 13.72 7.25
N ASP A 68 5.71 14.21 7.78
CA ASP A 68 5.24 15.60 7.62
C ASP A 68 5.28 16.09 6.16
N LEU A 69 4.80 15.24 5.25
CA LEU A 69 4.81 15.54 3.82
C LEU A 69 3.63 16.44 3.44
N PRO A 70 3.79 17.31 2.43
CA PRO A 70 2.66 18.09 1.93
C PRO A 70 1.60 17.17 1.30
N PHE A 71 0.31 17.49 1.47
CA PHE A 71 -0.78 16.69 0.90
C PHE A 71 -0.76 16.58 -0.63
N ASN A 72 -0.06 17.49 -1.30
CA ASN A 72 0.13 17.45 -2.76
C ASN A 72 1.16 16.39 -3.21
N PHE A 73 1.88 15.76 -2.29
CA PHE A 73 2.88 14.73 -2.56
C PHE A 73 2.33 13.60 -3.45
N VAL A 74 1.09 13.18 -3.20
CA VAL A 74 0.42 12.11 -3.97
C VAL A 74 0.16 12.49 -5.44
N GLU A 75 0.15 13.79 -5.75
CA GLU A 75 -0.14 14.32 -7.08
C GLU A 75 1.12 14.53 -7.91
N TYR A 76 2.31 14.39 -7.32
CA TYR A 76 3.58 14.60 -8.01
C TYR A 76 3.72 13.61 -9.18
N LYS A 77 4.16 14.13 -10.34
CA LYS A 77 4.27 13.35 -11.58
C LYS A 77 5.11 12.08 -11.39
N ASN A 78 6.23 12.19 -10.70
CA ASN A 78 7.14 11.06 -10.44
C ASN A 78 6.51 10.04 -9.48
N ILE A 79 5.77 10.48 -8.47
CA ILE A 79 5.06 9.60 -7.54
C ILE A 79 3.95 8.83 -8.28
N ARG A 80 3.15 9.52 -9.10
CA ARG A 80 2.10 8.87 -9.90
C ARG A 80 2.68 7.89 -10.92
N ALA A 81 3.79 8.24 -11.56
CA ALA A 81 4.50 7.35 -12.48
C ALA A 81 5.02 6.11 -11.76
N TRP A 82 5.61 6.27 -10.57
CA TRP A 82 6.09 5.17 -9.74
C TRP A 82 4.96 4.24 -9.30
N VAL A 83 3.84 4.77 -8.78
CA VAL A 83 2.67 3.97 -8.38
C VAL A 83 2.07 3.22 -9.57
N LYS A 84 1.97 3.87 -10.73
CA LYS A 84 1.45 3.24 -11.96
C LYS A 84 2.37 2.14 -12.49
N TYR A 85 3.69 2.31 -12.34
CA TYR A 85 4.68 1.29 -12.66
C TYR A 85 4.53 0.06 -11.76
N LEU A 86 4.31 0.27 -10.45
CA LEU A 86 4.10 -0.81 -9.49
C LEU A 86 2.79 -1.57 -9.73
N ASN A 87 1.70 -0.85 -9.99
CA ASN A 87 0.44 -1.47 -10.35
C ASN A 87 -0.40 -0.57 -11.27
N PRO A 88 -0.66 -1.00 -12.52
CA PRO A 88 -1.47 -0.25 -13.47
C PRO A 88 -2.93 -0.02 -13.04
N ASN A 89 -3.46 -0.91 -12.19
CA ASN A 89 -4.84 -0.85 -11.71
C ASN A 89 -5.02 0.04 -10.47
N CYS A 90 -3.93 0.60 -9.91
CA CYS A 90 -4.03 1.48 -8.76
C CYS A 90 -4.67 2.82 -9.15
N LEU A 91 -5.71 3.22 -8.43
CA LEU A 91 -6.38 4.48 -8.68
C LEU A 91 -5.56 5.64 -8.11
N PRO A 92 -5.42 6.75 -8.86
CA PRO A 92 -4.72 7.92 -8.35
C PRO A 92 -5.49 8.54 -7.18
N ILE A 93 -4.74 9.02 -6.19
CA ILE A 93 -5.27 9.72 -5.02
C ILE A 93 -5.16 11.23 -5.28
N SER A 94 -6.21 11.97 -4.93
CA SER A 94 -6.18 13.44 -4.97
C SER A 94 -5.78 14.03 -3.63
N ARG A 95 -5.26 15.26 -3.63
CA ARG A 95 -4.97 16.00 -2.40
C ARG A 95 -6.15 16.08 -1.44
N ASN A 96 -7.35 16.30 -1.97
CA ASN A 96 -8.57 16.40 -1.15
C ASN A 96 -8.91 15.06 -0.48
N THR A 97 -8.72 13.97 -1.22
CA THR A 97 -8.88 12.60 -0.71
C THR A 97 -7.88 12.32 0.40
N THR A 98 -6.61 12.67 0.18
CA THR A 98 -5.54 12.55 1.18
C THR A 98 -5.85 13.35 2.45
N LYS A 99 -6.28 14.61 2.31
CA LYS A 99 -6.71 15.43 3.46
C LYS A 99 -7.82 14.74 4.25
N ALA A 100 -8.85 14.25 3.58
CA ALA A 100 -9.95 13.53 4.24
C ALA A 100 -9.48 12.25 4.95
N ASP A 101 -8.52 11.52 4.37
CA ASP A 101 -7.94 10.32 4.98
C ASP A 101 -7.11 10.65 6.22
N VAL A 102 -6.30 11.71 6.17
CA VAL A 102 -5.52 12.19 7.32
C VAL A 102 -6.45 12.65 8.45
N ILE A 103 -7.50 13.42 8.15
CA ILE A 103 -8.50 13.84 9.15
C ILE A 103 -9.16 12.62 9.80
N ARG A 104 -9.49 11.58 9.01
CA ARG A 104 -10.09 10.35 9.54
C ARG A 104 -9.15 9.63 10.50
N ILE A 105 -7.86 9.55 10.18
CA ILE A 105 -6.85 8.96 11.07
C ILE A 105 -6.74 9.79 12.34
N TYR A 106 -6.66 11.13 12.21
CA TYR A 106 -6.64 12.04 13.36
C TYR A 106 -7.82 11.83 14.29
N MET A 107 -9.06 11.78 13.77
CA MET A 107 -10.25 11.57 14.60
C MET A 107 -10.21 10.22 15.33
N ARG A 108 -9.74 9.16 14.66
CA ARG A 108 -9.55 7.84 15.29
C ARG A 108 -8.55 7.89 16.42
N GLU A 109 -7.39 8.52 16.22
CA GLU A 109 -6.36 8.64 17.25
C GLU A 109 -6.78 9.57 18.39
N LYS A 110 -7.54 10.63 18.10
CA LYS A 110 -8.13 11.52 19.10
C LYS A 110 -9.05 10.76 20.06
N GLU A 111 -9.95 9.92 19.52
CA GLU A 111 -10.87 9.12 20.36
C GLU A 111 -10.13 8.06 21.18
N LYS A 112 -9.09 7.43 20.62
CA LYS A 112 -8.22 6.52 21.37
C LYS A 112 -7.53 7.24 22.51
N LEU A 113 -6.91 8.40 22.24
CA LEU A 113 -6.25 9.21 23.25
C LEU A 113 -7.21 9.64 24.36
N LYS A 114 -8.42 10.09 23.99
CA LYS A 114 -9.48 10.43 24.94
C LYS A 114 -9.80 9.26 25.86
N THR A 115 -10.01 8.07 25.29
CA THR A 115 -10.28 6.84 26.06
C THR A 115 -9.12 6.50 27.00
N THR A 116 -7.88 6.62 26.53
CA THR A 116 -6.70 6.38 27.36
C THR A 116 -6.61 7.36 28.51
N LEU A 117 -6.87 8.65 28.26
CA LEU A 117 -6.83 9.69 29.29
C LEU A 117 -7.94 9.51 30.33
N THR A 118 -9.16 9.12 29.93
CA THR A 118 -10.27 8.88 30.87
C THR A 118 -10.04 7.68 31.79
N ASN A 119 -9.23 6.71 31.36
CA ASN A 119 -8.95 5.51 32.15
C ASN A 119 -7.87 5.71 33.22
N ILE A 120 -7.21 6.86 33.25
CA ILE A 120 -6.15 7.16 34.22
C ILE A 120 -6.80 7.68 35.52
N PRO A 121 -6.62 6.99 36.67
CA PRO A 121 -7.25 7.39 37.92
C PRO A 121 -6.56 8.58 38.63
N SER A 122 -5.42 9.04 38.10
CA SER A 122 -4.63 10.14 38.67
C SER A 122 -4.93 11.49 38.00
N ARG A 123 -4.41 12.58 38.60
CA ARG A 123 -4.51 13.91 38.01
C ARG A 123 -3.54 14.05 36.83
N ILE A 124 -4.04 14.60 35.73
CA ILE A 124 -3.27 14.87 34.51
C ILE A 124 -3.11 16.39 34.36
N CYS A 125 -1.90 16.85 34.06
CA CYS A 125 -1.64 18.25 33.69
C CYS A 125 -1.22 18.29 32.22
N LEU A 126 -1.93 19.09 31.41
CA LEU A 126 -1.62 19.28 29.99
C LEU A 126 -1.04 20.68 29.80
N THR A 127 0.12 20.77 29.16
CA THR A 127 0.73 22.04 28.76
C THR A 127 0.69 22.11 27.25
N SER A 128 -0.05 23.08 26.72
CA SER A 128 -0.01 23.42 25.29
C SER A 128 0.87 24.64 25.14
N ASP A 129 1.90 24.53 24.30
CA ASP A 129 2.61 25.71 23.83
C ASP A 129 1.78 26.38 22.72
N MET A 130 1.71 27.71 22.73
CA MET A 130 0.97 28.48 21.73
C MET A 130 1.83 29.64 21.28
N TRP A 131 2.68 29.39 20.29
CA TRP A 131 3.40 30.45 19.60
C TRP A 131 2.52 31.12 18.55
N THR A 132 2.74 32.40 18.30
CA THR A 132 2.18 33.14 17.16
C THR A 132 3.32 33.51 16.22
N THR A 133 3.16 33.23 14.93
CA THR A 133 4.15 33.60 13.91
C THR A 133 3.90 35.03 13.45
N CYS A 134 4.93 35.87 13.46
CA CYS A 134 4.88 37.25 12.99
C CYS A 134 5.09 37.33 11.48
N THR A 135 4.22 36.72 10.68
CA THR A 135 4.26 36.91 9.22
C THR A 135 3.25 37.98 8.84
N THR A 136 3.77 39.17 8.54
CA THR A 136 3.02 40.37 8.14
C THR A 136 2.46 40.25 6.72
N GLU A 137 1.66 39.23 6.41
CA GLU A 137 0.96 39.13 5.12
C GLU A 137 -0.28 38.21 5.25
N GLY A 138 -1.40 38.81 5.65
CA GLY A 138 -2.71 38.58 5.03
C GLY A 138 -3.37 37.20 5.02
N ASN A 139 -2.91 36.19 5.77
CA ASN A 139 -3.61 34.90 5.85
C ASN A 139 -4.25 34.70 7.22
N VAL A 140 -5.53 35.06 7.28
CA VAL A 140 -6.46 34.74 8.35
C VAL A 140 -6.51 33.22 8.52
N TYR A 141 -6.28 32.77 9.75
CA TYR A 141 -6.41 31.41 10.27
C TYR A 141 -7.41 30.52 9.51
N ASN A 142 -6.90 29.52 8.79
CA ASN A 142 -7.68 28.34 8.37
C ASN A 142 -7.24 27.04 9.07
N ASP A 143 -6.38 27.12 10.09
CA ASP A 143 -5.97 25.97 10.91
C ASP A 143 -6.72 25.84 12.25
N ILE A 144 -7.77 26.64 12.49
CA ILE A 144 -8.59 26.56 13.73
C ILE A 144 -9.92 25.80 13.53
N GLY A 145 -10.18 25.23 12.35
CA GLY A 145 -11.44 24.52 12.06
C GLY A 145 -11.64 23.14 12.71
N ILE A 146 -10.83 22.69 13.68
CA ILE A 146 -10.91 21.33 14.25
C ILE A 146 -11.33 21.30 15.75
N PHE A 147 -11.54 22.45 16.38
CA PHE A 147 -11.96 22.54 17.78
C PHE A 147 -13.20 23.41 18.00
N GLU A 148 -14.29 23.12 17.29
CA GLU A 148 -15.63 23.42 17.80
C GLU A 148 -16.41 22.11 17.92
N GLY A 149 -16.95 21.85 19.11
CA GLY A 149 -17.82 20.70 19.38
C GLY A 149 -17.36 19.73 20.46
N VAL A 150 -16.91 20.23 21.62
CA VAL A 150 -17.18 19.56 22.90
C VAL A 150 -17.75 20.63 23.83
N GLU A 151 -19.04 20.90 23.70
CA GLU A 151 -19.83 21.44 24.80
C GLU A 151 -20.55 20.28 25.47
N ASN A 152 -20.59 20.35 26.80
CA ASN A 152 -21.20 19.38 27.70
C ASN A 152 -22.72 19.33 27.56
#